data_AF-A0A6L4B659-F1
#
_entry.id   AF-A0A6L4B659-F1
#
_cell.length_a   1.000
_cell.length_b   1.000
_cell.length_c   1.000
_cell.angle_alpha   90.00
_cell.angle_beta   90.00
_cell.angle_gamma   90.00
#
_symmetry.space_group_name_H-M   'P 1'
#
loop_
_entity.id
_entity.type
_entity.pdbx_description
1 polymer ?
#
loop_
_entity_poly.entity_id
_entity_poly.type
_entity_poly.pdbx_seq_one_letter_code
_entity_poly.pdbx_strand_id
1 'polypeptide(L)' 'MDLRKLKKLIDLVQESGISELEVTEGEEKVRIAKHVSG' A
#
# COMPACT_ATOMS: atom_id res chain seq x y z
N MET A 1 -8.65 0.04 8.17
CA MET A 1 -7.25 -0.50 8.17
C MET A 1 -6.41 0.07 9.32
N ASP A 2 -5.74 -0.76 10.12
CA ASP A 2 -4.77 -0.29 11.14
C ASP A 2 -3.40 0.07 10.56
N LEU A 3 -2.68 0.98 11.23
CA LEU A 3 -1.27 1.33 10.96
C LEU A 3 -0.34 0.11 10.82
N ARG A 4 -0.59 -0.97 11.59
CA ARG A 4 0.17 -2.23 11.50
C ARG A 4 -0.04 -2.97 10.18
N LYS A 5 -1.26 -3.00 9.66
CA LYS A 5 -1.58 -3.61 8.35
C LYS A 5 -1.01 -2.77 7.22
N LEU A 6 -1.20 -1.45 7.29
CA LEU A 6 -0.64 -0.50 6.33
C LEU A 6 0.87 -0.63 6.19
N LYS A 7 1.60 -0.73 7.32
CA LYS A 7 3.05 -0.88 7.31
C LYS A 7 3.50 -2.16 6.59
N LYS A 8 2.86 -3.30 6.88
CA LYS A 8 3.12 -4.55 6.16
C LYS A 8 2.84 -4.44 4.66
N LEU A 9 1.75 -3.80 4.28
CA LEU A 9 1.43 -3.60 2.86
C LEU A 9 2.47 -2.71 2.17
N ILE A 10 2.95 -1.67 2.84
CA ILE A 10 4.01 -0.79 2.33
C ILE A 10 5.33 -1.55 2.18
N ASP A 11 5.74 -2.35 3.17
CA ASP A 11 6.93 -3.21 3.09
C ASP A 11 6.81 -4.19 1.92
N LEU A 12 5.67 -4.88 1.80
CA LEU A 12 5.41 -5.80 0.70
C LEU A 12 5.49 -5.12 -0.67
N VAL A 13 4.86 -3.95 -0.85
CA VAL A 13 4.88 -3.20 -2.11
C VAL A 13 6.31 -2.76 -2.47
N GLN A 14 7.10 -2.35 -1.48
CA GLN A 14 8.49 -1.98 -1.68
C GLN A 14 9.36 -3.18 -2.08
N GLU A 15 9.22 -4.33 -1.42
CA GLU A 15 9.99 -5.55 -1.71
C GLU A 15 9.61 -6.19 -3.05
N SER A 16 8.33 -6.15 -3.41
CA SER A 16 7.83 -6.74 -4.66
C SER A 16 8.08 -5.88 -5.90
N GLY A 17 8.65 -4.67 -5.74
CA GLY A 17 8.93 -3.76 -6.85
C GLY A 17 7.68 -3.18 -7.52
N ILE A 18 6.53 -3.26 -6.84
CA ILE A 18 5.26 -2.78 -7.35
C ILE A 18 5.19 -1.25 -7.18
N SER A 19 4.76 -0.54 -8.22
CA SER A 19 4.63 0.93 -8.19
C SER A 19 3.38 1.40 -7.45
N GLU A 20 2.31 0.62 -7.44
CA GLU A 20 1.06 0.92 -6.75
C GLU A 20 0.25 -0.32 -6.37
N LEU A 21 -0.48 -0.23 -5.25
CA LEU A 21 -1.37 -1.27 -4.74
C LEU A 21 -2.66 -0.62 -4.23
N GLU A 22 -3.80 -1.06 -4.75
CA GLU A 22 -5.11 -0.64 -4.28
C GLU A 22 -5.80 -1.80 -3.55
N VAL A 23 -6.32 -1.52 -2.36
CA VAL A 23 -7.04 -2.48 -1.52
C VAL A 23 -8.37 -1.87 -1.13
N THR A 24 -9.44 -2.63 -1.38
CA THR A 24 -10.81 -2.25 -1.01
C THR A 24 -11.32 -3.24 0.03
N GLU A 25 -11.74 -2.73 1.19
CA GLU A 25 -12.30 -3.51 2.29
C GLU A 25 -13.70 -2.94 2.60
N GLY A 26 -14.74 -3.57 2.04
CA GLY A 26 -16.11 -3.06 2.12
C GLY A 26 -16.28 -1.73 1.38
N GLU A 27 -16.66 -0.67 2.10
CA GLU A 27 -16.80 0.69 1.57
C GLU A 27 -15.50 1.52 1.70
N GLU A 28 -14.48 1.00 2.41
CA GLU A 28 -13.19 1.66 2.57
C GLU A 28 -12.22 1.28 1.44
N LYS A 29 -11.62 2.28 0.82
CA LYS A 29 -10.58 2.13 -0.21
C LYS A 29 -9.27 2.73 0.27
N VAL A 30 -8.19 1.96 0.16
CA VAL A 30 -6.83 2.40 0.46
C VAL A 30 -5.95 2.17 -0.75
N ARG A 31 -5.26 3.23 -1.19
CA ARG A 31 -4.30 3.18 -2.29
C ARG A 31 -2.91 3.49 -1.74
N ILE A 32 -1.99 2.55 -1.90
CA ILE A 32 -0.59 2.67 -1.54
C ILE A 32 0.17 2.87 -2.84
N ALA A 33 0.75 4.05 -3.04
CA ALA A 33 1.62 4.34 -4.17
C ALA A 33 3.05 4.44 -3.67
N LYS A 34 3.99 3.87 -4.42
CA LYS A 34 5.40 4.09 -4.20
C LYS A 34 5.69 5.55 -4.51
N HIS A 35 6.09 6.34 -3.51
CA HIS A 35 6.48 7.72 -3.72
C HIS A 35 7.80 7.71 -4.50
N VAL A 36 7.70 7.85 -5.82
CA VAL A 36 8.86 8.05 -6.69
C VAL A 36 9.24 9.52 -6.52
N SER A 37 10.04 9.82 -5.50
CA SER A 37 10.73 11.11 -5.43
C SER A 37 11.78 11.12 -6.54
N GLY A 38 11.36 11.56 -7.73
CA GLY A 38 12.24 11.97 -8.81
C GLY A 38 12.82 13.34 -8.55
#